data_AF-A0AAD3A9Q8-F1
#
_entry.id   AF-A0AAD3A9Q8-F1
#
_cell.length_a   1.000
_cell.length_b   1.000
_cell.length_c   1.000
_cell.angle_alpha   90.00
_cell.angle_beta   90.00
_cell.angle_gamma   90.00
#
_symmetry.space_group_name_H-M   'P 1'
#
loop_
_entity.id
_entity.type
_entity.pdbx_description
1 polymer ?
#
loop_
_entity_poly.entity_id
_entity_poly.type
_entity_poly.pdbx_seq_one_letter_code
_entity_poly.pdbx_strand_id
1 'polypeptide(L)' 'MTKTAARTPSGIDSIEKTAHQDHLPIYNLRGVKVGTGWKALQHLPKGIYIIGGKKVAR' A
#
# COMPACT_ATOMS: atom_id res chain seq x y z
N MET A 1 -18.76 -34.16 -17.72
CA MET A 1 -17.95 -33.80 -16.52
C MET A 1 -17.49 -32.36 -16.69
N THR A 2 -18.20 -31.40 -16.11
CA THR A 2 -17.87 -29.97 -16.23
C THR A 2 -16.80 -29.61 -15.20
N LYS A 3 -15.61 -29.23 -15.69
CA LYS A 3 -14.46 -28.83 -14.88
C LYS A 3 -14.63 -27.37 -14.47
N THR A 4 -15.01 -27.13 -13.23
CA THR A 4 -15.07 -25.78 -12.64
C THR A 4 -13.64 -25.23 -12.56
N ALA A 5 -13.34 -24.20 -13.35
CA ALA A 5 -12.08 -23.47 -13.25
C ALA A 5 -12.06 -22.70 -11.91
N ALA A 6 -11.17 -23.13 -11.00
CA ALA A 6 -10.94 -22.41 -9.75
C ALA A 6 -10.38 -21.02 -10.08
N ARG A 7 -11.17 -19.97 -9.82
CA ARG A 7 -10.73 -18.59 -9.96
C ARG A 7 -9.72 -18.33 -8.84
N THR A 8 -8.43 -18.33 -9.17
CA THR A 8 -7.39 -17.90 -8.25
C THR A 8 -7.63 -16.44 -7.89
N PRO A 9 -7.65 -16.07 -6.59
CA PRO A 9 -7.72 -14.67 -6.21
C PRO A 9 -6.40 -14.02 -6.64
N SER A 10 -6.41 -13.25 -7.73
CA SER A 10 -5.29 -12.38 -8.08
C SER A 10 -5.29 -11.21 -7.11
N GLY A 11 -4.29 -11.16 -6.23
CA GLY A 11 -4.01 -9.96 -5.44
C GLY A 11 -3.61 -8.80 -6.34
N ILE A 12 -3.60 -7.58 -5.80
CA ILE A 12 -2.99 -6.44 -6.48
C ILE A 12 -1.47 -6.70 -6.47
N ASP A 13 -0.94 -7.19 -7.59
CA ASP A 13 0.43 -7.70 -7.68
C ASP A 13 1.51 -6.61 -7.54
N SER A 14 1.18 -5.35 -7.83
CA SER A 14 2.08 -4.22 -7.54
C SER A 14 1.36 -2.88 -7.58
N ILE A 15 1.70 -2.01 -6.63
CA ILE A 15 1.33 -0.61 -6.65
C ILE A 15 2.46 0.09 -7.39
N GLU A 16 2.23 0.44 -8.65
CA GLU A 16 3.21 1.17 -9.44
C GLU A 16 3.59 2.46 -8.70
N LYS A 17 4.87 2.58 -8.26
CA LYS A 17 5.41 3.78 -7.63
C LYS A 17 5.46 4.90 -8.66
N THR A 18 4.39 5.68 -8.76
CA THR A 18 4.40 6.89 -9.57
C THR A 18 5.19 7.97 -8.82
N ALA A 19 6.07 8.70 -9.52
CA ALA A 19 6.91 9.76 -8.93
C ALA A 19 6.11 10.82 -8.13
N HIS A 20 4.83 10.99 -8.44
CA HIS A 20 3.91 11.87 -7.71
C HIS A 20 3.63 11.45 -6.26
N GLN A 21 4.01 10.24 -5.85
CA GLN A 21 3.72 9.73 -4.52
C GLN A 21 4.80 10.07 -3.47
N ASP A 22 5.95 10.59 -3.88
CA ASP A 22 7.02 11.00 -2.96
C ASP A 22 6.68 12.23 -2.11
N HIS A 23 5.62 12.95 -2.48
CA HIS A 23 5.12 14.10 -1.72
C HIS A 23 3.87 13.79 -0.90
N LEU A 24 3.34 12.56 -0.98
CA LEU A 24 2.10 12.22 -0.30
C LEU A 24 2.32 11.98 1.20
N PRO A 25 1.44 12.49 2.07
CA PRO A 25 1.49 12.19 3.50
C PRO A 25 1.19 10.71 3.74
N ILE A 26 1.89 10.14 4.72
CA ILE A 26 1.68 8.79 5.23
C ILE A 26 0.91 8.90 6.54
N TYR A 27 -0.19 8.16 6.65
CA TYR A 27 -0.96 8.04 7.88
C TYR A 27 -0.91 6.62 8.43
N ASN A 28 -0.94 6.47 9.75
CA ASN A 28 -1.23 5.18 10.38
C ASN A 28 -2.75 4.93 10.40
N LEU A 29 -3.17 3.74 10.88
CA LEU A 29 -4.59 3.37 10.94
C LEU A 29 -5.43 4.20 11.94
N ARG A 30 -4.79 5.00 12.80
CA ARG A 30 -5.46 5.95 13.69
C ARG A 30 -5.66 7.33 13.04
N GLY A 31 -5.27 7.49 11.78
CA GLY A 31 -5.34 8.78 11.06
C GLY A 31 -4.22 9.75 11.43
N VAL A 32 -3.19 9.32 12.17
CA VAL A 32 -2.06 10.18 12.56
C VAL A 32 -1.05 10.22 11.42
N LYS A 33 -0.62 11.42 11.02
CA LYS A 33 0.45 11.61 10.03
C LYS A 33 1.79 11.17 10.64
N VAL A 34 2.46 10.23 9.98
CA VAL A 34 3.73 9.62 10.46
C VAL A 34 4.90 9.84 9.51
N GLY A 35 4.66 10.46 8.35
CA GLY A 35 5.72 10.78 7.40
C GLY A 35 5.18 11.37 6.11
N THR A 36 6.09 11.56 5.14
CA THR A 36 5.77 12.00 3.78
C THR A 36 6.66 11.22 2.81
N GLY A 37 6.06 10.64 1.77
CA GLY A 37 6.77 10.00 0.67
C GLY A 37 7.35 8.61 0.96
N TRP A 38 7.68 7.88 -0.10
CA TRP A 38 8.11 6.48 -0.01
C TRP A 38 9.43 6.28 0.75
N LYS A 39 10.30 7.29 0.80
CA LYS A 39 11.53 7.24 1.61
C LYS A 39 11.20 7.20 3.10
N ALA A 40 10.24 8.00 3.57
CA ALA A 40 9.82 7.95 4.97
C ALA A 40 9.17 6.60 5.29
N LEU A 41 8.39 6.04 4.36
CA LEU A 41 7.77 4.73 4.54
C LEU A 41 8.81 3.66 4.86
N GLN A 42 10.03 3.72 4.31
CA GLN A 42 11.12 2.76 4.53
C GLN A 42 11.78 2.82 5.93
N HIS A 43 11.43 3.78 6.77
CA HIS A 43 12.02 3.95 8.11
C HIS A 43 11.03 3.70 9.27
N LEU A 44 9.74 3.61 8.98
CA LEU A 44 8.68 3.25 9.94
C LEU A 44 8.81 1.80 10.51
N PRO A 45 8.03 1.42 11.52
CA PRO A 45 7.87 0.01 11.88
C PRO A 45 7.13 -0.79 10.79
N LYS A 46 7.30 -2.12 10.76
CA LYS A 46 6.48 -2.99 9.89
C LYS A 46 4.99 -2.83 10.21
N GLY A 47 4.16 -2.79 9.18
CA GLY A 47 2.72 -2.58 9.36
C GLY A 47 2.00 -2.05 8.14
N ILE A 48 0.75 -1.64 8.33
CA ILE A 48 -0.11 -1.08 7.29
C ILE A 48 -0.25 0.43 7.47
N TYR A 49 -0.03 1.16 6.38
CA TYR A 49 -0.09 2.61 6.30
C TYR A 49 -1.03 3.07 5.19
N ILE A 50 -1.48 4.32 5.25
CA ILE A 50 -2.30 4.95 4.22
C ILE A 50 -1.48 6.02 3.52
N ILE A 51 -1.37 5.93 2.19
CA ILE A 51 -0.70 6.91 1.33
C ILE A 51 -1.61 7.18 0.14
N GLY A 52 -2.00 8.44 -0.07
CA GLY A 52 -2.89 8.83 -1.18
C GLY A 52 -4.22 8.06 -1.21
N GLY A 53 -4.78 7.75 -0.03
CA GLY A 53 -6.01 6.98 0.11
C GLY A 53 -5.86 5.46 -0.07
N LYS A 54 -4.65 4.95 -0.35
CA LYS A 54 -4.39 3.52 -0.51
C LYS A 54 -3.70 2.93 0.71
N LYS A 55 -4.08 1.70 1.07
CA LYS A 55 -3.36 0.91 2.08
C LYS A 55 -2.07 0.35 1.48
N VAL A 56 -0.97 0.48 2.20
CA VAL A 56 0.37 0.04 1.79
C VAL A 56 1.00 -0.72 2.93
N ALA A 57 1.58 -1.89 2.62
CA ALA A 57 2.35 -2.68 3.56
C ALA A 57 3.82 -2.28 3.55
N ARG A 58 4.44 -2.31 4.73
CA ARG A 58 5.86 -2.07 4.97
C ARG A 58 6.47 -3.21 5.77
#